data_AF-A0A257Z2S5-F1
#
_entry.id   AF-A0A257Z2S5-F1
#
_cell.length_a   1.000
_cell.length_b   1.000
_cell.length_c   1.000
_cell.angle_alpha   90.00
_cell.angle_beta   90.00
_cell.angle_gamma   90.00
#
_symmetry.space_group_name_H-M   'P 1'
#
loop_
_entity.id
_entity.type
_entity.pdbx_description
1 polymer ?
#
loop_
_entity_poly.entity_id
_entity_poly.type
_entity_poly.pdbx_seq_one_letter_code
_entity_poly.pdbx_strand_id
1 'polypeptide(L)' 'MGMHWLKRPVGRARLLLLLPLMILSACGTTTGSGGADVFCRVAQPIRWSAADTDETIRQAKGHNAVGRSLCGWR' A
#
# COMPACT_ATOMS: atom_id res chain seq x y z
N MET A 1 57.50 -22.80 7.07
CA MET A 1 56.29 -22.89 6.22
C MET A 1 55.07 -23.02 7.13
N GLY A 2 54.13 -22.07 7.08
CA GLY A 2 53.01 -21.96 8.01
C GLY A 2 51.68 -22.48 7.46
N MET A 3 50.78 -22.89 8.35
CA MET A 3 49.34 -23.06 8.09
C MET A 3 48.55 -22.84 9.39
N HIS A 4 48.33 -21.58 9.78
CA HIS A 4 47.42 -21.22 10.87
C HIS A 4 46.02 -20.95 10.26
N TRP A 5 45.17 -21.97 10.21
CA TRP A 5 43.80 -21.87 9.69
C TRP A 5 42.92 -21.04 10.65
N LEU A 6 42.79 -19.75 10.35
CA LEU A 6 41.81 -18.86 10.98
C LEU A 6 40.40 -19.26 10.51
N LYS A 7 39.66 -20.02 11.34
CA LYS A 7 38.21 -20.23 11.15
C LYS A 7 37.51 -18.87 11.28
N ARG A 8 37.24 -18.21 10.15
CA ARG A 8 36.41 -17.00 10.11
C ARG A 8 34.98 -17.37 10.54
N PRO A 9 34.37 -16.69 11.52
CA PRO A 9 32.97 -16.93 11.90
C PRO A 9 32.05 -16.32 10.83
N VAL A 10 31.85 -17.01 9.71
CA VAL A 10 30.99 -16.53 8.60
C VAL A 10 29.49 -16.62 8.94
N GLY A 11 29.11 -17.13 10.12
CA GLY A 11 27.73 -17.58 10.38
C GLY A 11 26.74 -16.60 11.02
N ARG A 12 27.17 -15.54 11.73
CA ARG A 12 26.23 -14.72 12.55
C ARG A 12 25.84 -13.38 11.93
N ALA A 13 26.78 -12.65 11.33
CA ALA A 13 26.51 -11.31 10.80
C ALA A 13 25.61 -11.32 9.55
N ARG A 14 25.72 -12.36 8.70
CA ARG A 14 24.88 -12.50 7.49
C ARG A 14 23.41 -12.79 7.80
N LEU A 15 23.12 -13.46 8.91
CA LEU A 15 21.76 -13.80 9.31
C LEU A 15 20.99 -12.56 9.81
N LEU A 16 21.68 -11.63 10.48
CA LEU A 16 21.10 -10.39 11.01
C LEU A 16 20.71 -9.38 9.92
N LEU A 17 21.35 -9.42 8.75
CA LEU A 17 21.04 -8.54 7.61
C LEU A 17 19.77 -8.93 6.85
N LEU A 18 19.24 -10.15 7.03
CA LEU A 18 18.04 -10.63 6.34
C LEU A 18 16.74 -10.26 7.05
N LEU A 19 16.78 -10.04 8.37
CA LEU A 19 15.64 -9.61 9.17
C LEU A 19 14.98 -8.30 8.70
N PRO A 20 15.71 -7.19 8.43
CA PRO A 20 15.09 -5.93 8.02
C PRO A 20 14.41 -6.01 6.64
N LEU A 21 14.89 -6.86 5.73
CA LEU A 21 14.27 -7.09 4.41
C LEU A 21 12.90 -7.78 4.53
N MET A 22 12.78 -8.74 5.45
CA MET A 22 11.50 -9.41 5.72
C MET A 22 10.48 -8.46 6.33
N ILE A 23 10.90 -7.59 7.27
CA ILE A 23 10.01 -6.60 7.90
C ILE A 23 9.46 -5.60 6.87
N LEU A 24 10.28 -5.15 5.93
CA LEU A 24 9.84 -4.20 4.90
C LEU A 24 8.79 -4.80 3.94
N SER A 25 8.94 -6.09 3.59
CA SER A 25 7.96 -6.80 2.75
C SER A 25 6.58 -6.95 3.42
N ALA A 26 6.55 -7.08 4.75
CA ALA A 26 5.31 -7.22 5.52
C ALA A 26 4.47 -5.93 5.57
N CYS A 27 5.10 -4.75 5.50
CA CYS A 27 4.36 -3.48 5.38
C CYS A 27 3.62 -3.35 4.04
N GLY A 28 4.14 -3.95 2.97
CA GLY A 28 3.46 -3.94 1.67
C GLY A 28 2.11 -4.66 1.71
N THR A 29 2.00 -5.76 2.45
CA THR A 29 0.78 -6.57 2.56
C THR A 29 -0.35 -5.91 3.35
N THR A 30 -0.06 -5.00 4.29
CA THR A 30 -1.10 -4.28 5.05
C THR A 30 -1.57 -2.98 4.38
N THR A 31 -0.81 -2.46 3.41
CA THR A 31 -1.15 -1.19 2.73
C THR A 31 -1.58 -1.38 1.28
N GLY A 32 -1.13 -2.43 0.58
CA GLY A 32 -1.32 -2.57 -0.86
C GLY A 32 -2.05 -3.86 -1.25
N SER A 33 -3.33 -3.73 -1.64
CA SER A 33 -3.98 -4.43 -2.78
C SER A 33 -5.48 -4.62 -2.58
N GLY A 34 -5.96 -4.87 -1.35
CA GLY A 34 -7.38 -5.16 -1.10
C GLY A 34 -8.30 -3.95 -0.93
N GLY A 35 -7.77 -2.81 -0.49
CA GLY A 35 -8.59 -1.63 -0.15
C GLY A 35 -9.37 -1.08 -1.35
N ALA A 36 -8.75 -1.07 -2.54
CA ALA A 36 -9.41 -0.61 -3.77
C ALA A 36 -10.54 -1.57 -4.19
N ASP A 37 -10.32 -2.88 -4.15
CA ASP A 37 -11.34 -3.87 -4.50
C ASP A 37 -12.54 -3.82 -3.54
N VAL A 38 -12.30 -3.70 -2.23
CA VAL A 38 -13.38 -3.53 -1.26
C VAL A 38 -14.11 -2.22 -1.52
N PHE A 39 -13.40 -1.10 -1.69
CA PHE A 39 -13.99 0.20 -1.98
C PHE A 39 -14.86 0.17 -3.24
N CYS A 40 -14.35 -0.37 -4.35
CA CYS A 40 -15.08 -0.42 -5.62
C CYS A 40 -16.32 -1.31 -5.58
N ARG A 41 -16.38 -2.29 -4.66
CA ARG A 41 -17.57 -3.13 -4.45
C ARG A 41 -18.65 -2.46 -3.61
N VAL A 42 -18.28 -1.60 -2.65
CA VAL A 42 -19.24 -1.03 -1.69
C VAL A 42 -19.64 0.41 -2.01
N ALA A 43 -18.77 1.18 -2.65
CA ALA A 43 -19.03 2.57 -3.01
C ALA A 43 -19.68 2.68 -4.40
N GLN A 44 -20.36 3.80 -4.63
CA GLN A 44 -20.97 4.14 -5.92
C GLN A 44 -20.76 5.62 -6.25
N PRO A 45 -20.99 6.05 -7.51
CA PRO A 45 -20.95 7.46 -7.88
C PRO A 45 -21.95 8.30 -7.08
N ILE A 46 -21.46 9.40 -6.51
CA ILE A 46 -22.26 10.36 -5.74
C ILE A 46 -22.89 11.37 -6.70
N ARG A 47 -24.22 11.49 -6.66
CA ARG A 47 -24.96 12.59 -7.29
C ARG A 47 -25.06 13.75 -6.30
N TRP A 48 -25.07 14.96 -6.81
CA TRP A 48 -25.31 16.18 -6.02
C TRP A 48 -26.44 17.00 -6.65
N SER A 49 -27.00 17.90 -5.86
CA SER A 49 -28.14 18.75 -6.22
C SER A 49 -27.83 20.22 -5.97
N ALA A 50 -28.78 21.10 -6.29
CA ALA A 50 -28.68 22.52 -5.96
C ALA A 50 -28.85 22.80 -4.45
N ALA A 51 -29.32 21.84 -3.66
CA ALA A 51 -29.45 21.97 -2.20
C ALA A 51 -28.13 21.68 -1.47
N ASP A 52 -27.14 21.11 -2.17
CA ASP A 52 -25.83 20.83 -1.63
C ASP A 52 -24.97 22.10 -1.52
N THR A 53 -24.05 22.09 -0.57
CA THR A 53 -23.07 23.17 -0.42
C THR A 53 -21.92 23.01 -1.40
N ASP A 54 -21.19 24.10 -1.68
CA ASP A 54 -19.97 24.03 -2.49
C ASP A 54 -18.96 23.02 -1.93
N GLU A 55 -18.89 22.89 -0.61
CA GLU A 55 -18.06 21.92 0.09
C GLU A 55 -18.43 20.48 -0.29
N THR A 56 -19.70 20.11 -0.10
CA THR A 56 -20.17 18.74 -0.34
C THR A 56 -20.11 18.38 -1.83
N ILE A 57 -20.37 19.35 -2.72
CA ILE A 57 -20.21 19.17 -4.17
C ILE A 57 -18.73 18.91 -4.52
N ARG A 58 -17.80 19.65 -3.94
CA ARG A 58 -16.36 19.45 -4.18
C ARG A 58 -15.90 18.07 -3.72
N GLN A 59 -16.39 17.61 -2.57
CA GLN A 59 -16.11 16.27 -2.05
C GLN A 59 -16.68 15.18 -2.97
N ALA A 60 -17.93 15.32 -3.42
CA ALA A 60 -18.55 14.39 -4.38
C ALA A 60 -17.76 14.31 -5.70
N LYS A 61 -17.28 15.46 -6.21
CA LYS A 61 -16.41 15.50 -7.39
C LYS A 61 -15.09 14.76 -7.17
N GLY A 62 -14.46 14.94 -6.00
CA GLY A 62 -13.23 14.24 -5.63
C GLY A 62 -13.44 12.73 -5.54
N HIS A 63 -14.47 12.28 -4.83
CA HIS A 63 -14.86 10.87 -4.72
C HIS A 63 -15.10 10.24 -6.10
N ASN A 64 -15.89 10.92 -6.96
CA ASN A 64 -16.19 10.41 -8.29
C ASN A 64 -14.94 10.39 -9.19
N ALA A 65 -14.02 11.33 -9.05
CA ALA A 65 -12.76 11.32 -9.80
C ALA A 65 -11.89 10.11 -9.42
N VAL A 66 -11.77 9.81 -8.13
CA VAL A 66 -11.07 8.62 -7.64
C VAL A 66 -11.76 7.35 -8.14
N GLY A 67 -13.09 7.27 -8.04
CA GLY A 67 -13.86 6.13 -8.54
C GLY A 67 -13.74 5.91 -10.05
N ARG A 68 -13.65 6.97 -10.87
CA ARG A 68 -13.34 6.83 -12.31
C ARG A 68 -11.95 6.24 -12.55
N SER A 69 -10.95 6.70 -11.79
CA SER A 69 -9.56 6.27 -11.92
C SER A 69 -9.34 4.83 -11.43
N LEU A 70 -9.92 4.47 -10.30
CA LEU A 70 -9.68 3.18 -9.63
C LEU A 70 -10.72 2.09 -9.98
N CYS A 71 -11.99 2.48 -10.17
CA CYS A 71 -13.12 1.54 -10.27
C CYS A 71 -13.79 1.51 -11.66
N GLY A 72 -13.39 2.36 -12.60
CA GLY A 72 -13.96 2.40 -13.96
C GLY A 72 -15.39 2.92 -14.05
N TRP A 73 -15.84 3.70 -13.06
CA TRP A 73 -17.17 4.32 -13.07
C TRP A 73 -17.36 5.28 -14.26
N ARG A 74 -18.61 5.49 -14.67
CA ARG A 74 -18.99 6.40 -15.76
C ARG A 74 -19.93 7.47 -15.25
#